data_AF-Q7NJJ4-F1
#
_entry.id   AF-Q7NJJ4-F1
#
_cell.length_a   1.000
_cell.length_b   1.000
_cell.length_c   1.000
_cell.angle_alpha   90.00
_cell.angle_beta   90.00
_cell.angle_gamma   90.00
#
_symmetry.space_group_name_H-M   'P 1'
#
loop_
_entity.id
_entity.type
_entity.pdbx_description
1 polymer ?
#
loop_
_entity_poly.entity_id
_entity_poly.type
_entity_poly.pdbx_seq_one_letter_code
_entity_poly.pdbx_strand_id
1 'polypeptide(L)'
;MRRGHDFKTVVSDIETGELLEVVDSHKQKGIIESLSQQPFKVRQAVREVSIDMWGGFTKVVQQVFPKAVIVYDRFHGTRMVVEAVKKIAKQCGFRKCKEQACLLKNGVDLSIEEQEELETRLKSSRRLRKAYAYKEEFRSI
;
A
#
# COMPACT_ATOMS: atom_id res chain seq x y z
N MET A 1 -26.10 4.67 -11.07
CA MET A 1 -25.42 5.59 -10.11
C MET A 1 -25.50 4.97 -8.72
N ARG A 2 -24.37 4.60 -8.10
CA ARG A 2 -24.36 4.14 -6.69
C ARG A 2 -24.06 5.34 -5.78
N ARG A 3 -24.87 5.47 -4.71
CA ARG A 3 -24.88 6.57 -3.73
C ARG A 3 -23.53 6.72 -3.00
N GLY A 4 -23.27 7.96 -2.59
CA GLY A 4 -21.96 8.51 -2.25
C GLY A 4 -21.26 7.83 -1.09
N HIS A 5 -20.01 7.45 -1.34
CA HIS A 5 -19.04 7.19 -0.29
C HIS A 5 -18.50 8.55 0.15
N ASP A 6 -18.76 8.91 1.39
CA ASP A 6 -18.20 10.10 2.02
C ASP A 6 -16.77 9.77 2.47
N PHE A 7 -15.82 10.00 1.57
CA PHE A 7 -14.41 9.75 1.84
C PHE A 7 -13.84 10.92 2.63
N LYS A 8 -13.33 10.61 3.83
CA LYS A 8 -12.62 11.54 4.69
C LYS A 8 -11.12 11.32 4.55
N THR A 9 -10.35 12.40 4.53
CA THR A 9 -8.89 12.33 4.54
C THR A 9 -8.43 12.44 5.99
N VAL A 10 -7.68 11.44 6.44
CA VAL A 10 -7.07 11.43 7.78
C VAL A 10 -5.61 11.83 7.64
N VAL A 11 -5.18 12.78 8.47
CA VAL A 11 -3.78 13.19 8.59
C VAL A 11 -3.31 12.83 9.98
N SER A 12 -2.25 12.05 10.06
CA SER A 12 -1.64 11.62 11.30
C SER A 12 -0.13 11.84 11.25
N ASP A 13 0.46 11.94 12.43
CA ASP A 13 1.90 11.92 12.59
C ASP A 13 2.44 10.51 12.25
N ILE A 14 3.48 10.44 11.43
CA ILE A 14 4.04 9.17 10.95
C ILE A 14 4.80 8.44 12.05
N GLU A 15 5.42 9.17 13.00
CA GLU A 15 6.23 8.60 14.07
C GLU A 15 5.38 8.20 15.28
N THR A 16 4.46 9.07 15.70
CA THR A 16 3.66 8.86 16.91
C THR A 16 2.32 8.18 16.64
N GLY A 17 1.83 8.23 15.39
CA GLY A 17 0.49 7.78 15.03
C GLY A 17 -0.62 8.71 15.54
N GLU A 18 -0.28 9.88 16.09
CA GLU A 18 -1.26 10.83 16.61
C GLU A 18 -2.11 11.42 15.47
N LEU A 19 -3.42 11.51 15.70
CA LEU A 19 -4.34 12.13 14.77
C LEU A 19 -4.15 13.65 14.77
N LEU A 20 -3.69 14.21 13.65
CA LEU A 20 -3.47 15.65 13.50
C LEU A 20 -4.73 16.35 12.96
N GLU A 21 -5.37 15.75 11.95
CA GLU A 21 -6.52 16.37 11.29
C GLU A 21 -7.41 15.33 10.60
N VAL A 22 -8.72 15.59 10.55
CA VAL A 22 -9.67 14.86 9.72
C VAL A 22 -10.34 15.86 8.79
N VAL A 23 -10.02 15.75 7.50
CA VAL A 23 -10.63 16.60 6.47
C VAL A 23 -11.85 15.88 5.92
N ASP A 24 -13.00 16.55 6.01
CA ASP A 24 -14.28 16.08 5.47
C ASP A 24 -14.37 16.27 3.94
N SER A 25 -13.33 15.83 3.25
CA SER A 25 -13.23 15.89 1.81
C SER A 25 -12.20 14.90 1.28
N HIS A 26 -12.51 14.34 0.12
CA HIS A 26 -11.56 13.61 -0.73
C HIS A 26 -11.19 14.39 -1.99
N LYS A 27 -11.69 15.63 -2.13
CA LYS A 27 -11.38 16.48 -3.27
C LYS A 27 -10.13 17.28 -2.94
N GLN A 28 -9.21 17.37 -3.91
CA GLN A 28 -7.94 18.08 -3.76
C GLN A 28 -8.11 19.48 -3.16
N LYS A 29 -9.08 20.26 -3.68
CA LYS A 29 -9.35 21.62 -3.23
C LYS A 29 -9.67 21.69 -1.72
N GLY A 30 -10.55 20.83 -1.22
CA GLY A 30 -10.93 20.83 0.19
C GLY A 30 -9.77 20.43 1.10
N ILE A 31 -8.95 19.47 0.67
CA ILE A 31 -7.76 19.06 1.42
C ILE A 31 -6.70 20.18 1.45
N ILE A 32 -6.47 20.85 0.32
CA ILE A 32 -5.54 21.99 0.25
C ILE A 32 -6.03 23.13 1.16
N GLU A 33 -7.32 23.48 1.10
CA GLU A 33 -7.89 24.55 1.92
C GLU A 33 -7.76 24.28 3.42
N SER A 34 -8.00 23.04 3.85
CA SER A 34 -7.88 22.61 5.25
C SER A 34 -6.41 22.65 5.70
N LEU A 35 -5.53 21.95 5.00
CA LEU A 35 -4.13 21.84 5.42
C LEU A 35 -3.35 23.16 5.28
N SER A 36 -3.79 24.07 4.40
CA SER A 36 -3.18 25.40 4.25
C SER A 36 -3.49 26.35 5.41
N GLN A 37 -4.46 26.02 6.29
CA GLN A 37 -4.70 26.79 7.52
C GLN A 37 -3.51 26.70 8.49
N GLN A 38 -2.69 25.65 8.37
CA GLN A 38 -1.48 25.51 9.17
C GLN A 38 -0.46 26.59 8.83
N PRO A 39 0.24 27.17 9.83
CA PRO A 39 1.23 28.22 9.61
C PRO A 39 2.28 27.78 8.60
N PHE A 40 2.66 28.70 7.69
CA PHE A 40 3.62 28.39 6.62
C PHE A 40 4.95 27.84 7.15
N LYS A 41 5.42 28.32 8.30
CA LYS A 41 6.64 27.81 8.96
C LYS A 41 6.53 26.32 9.33
N VAL A 42 5.37 25.88 9.81
CA VAL A 42 5.10 24.46 10.13
C VAL A 42 5.11 23.65 8.85
N ARG A 43 4.39 24.11 7.81
CA ARG A 43 4.33 23.41 6.52
C ARG A 43 5.69 23.30 5.82
N GLN A 44 6.58 24.28 6.00
CA GLN A 44 7.95 24.21 5.49
C GLN A 44 8.87 23.30 6.30
N ALA A 45 8.53 22.99 7.55
CA ALA A 45 9.31 22.11 8.42
C ALA A 45 9.03 20.62 8.15
N VAL A 46 7.89 20.30 7.51
CA VAL A 46 7.55 18.93 7.12
C VAL A 46 8.58 18.40 6.12
N ARG A 47 9.22 17.28 6.47
CA ARG A 47 10.28 16.65 5.67
C ARG A 47 9.75 15.56 4.76
N GLU A 48 8.74 14.83 5.21
CA GLU A 48 8.22 13.66 4.51
C GLU A 48 6.70 13.61 4.70
N VAL A 49 5.99 13.17 3.66
CA VAL A 49 4.56 12.89 3.72
C VAL A 49 4.31 11.54 3.07
N SER A 50 3.77 10.60 3.84
CA SER A 50 3.29 9.31 3.34
C SER A 50 1.87 9.46 2.79
N ILE A 51 1.64 9.04 1.55
CA ILE A 51 0.33 9.13 0.88
C ILE A 51 -0.05 7.80 0.23
N ASP A 52 -1.36 7.58 0.09
CA ASP A 52 -1.89 6.56 -0.82
C ASP A 52 -1.52 6.92 -2.28
N MET A 53 -1.49 5.91 -3.15
CA MET A 53 -1.17 6.01 -4.57
C MET A 53 -2.22 6.76 -5.41
N TRP A 54 -3.19 7.43 -4.79
CA TRP A 54 -4.11 8.30 -5.50
C TRP A 54 -3.37 9.56 -5.97
N GLY A 55 -3.27 9.74 -7.30
CA GLY A 55 -2.55 10.85 -7.91
C GLY A 55 -3.06 12.24 -7.50
N GLY A 56 -4.24 12.31 -6.88
CA GLY A 56 -4.75 13.55 -6.32
C GLY A 56 -3.92 14.09 -5.15
N PHE A 57 -3.39 13.21 -4.29
CA PHE A 57 -2.60 13.59 -3.11
C PHE A 57 -1.24 14.18 -3.48
N THR A 58 -0.59 13.69 -4.54
CA THR A 58 0.71 14.24 -4.97
C THR A 58 0.64 15.75 -5.22
N LYS A 59 -0.40 16.23 -5.90
CA LYS A 59 -0.59 17.67 -6.14
C LYS A 59 -0.87 18.45 -4.86
N VAL A 60 -1.66 17.86 -3.95
CA VAL A 60 -1.97 18.47 -2.64
C VAL A 60 -0.68 18.66 -1.85
N VAL A 61 0.15 17.61 -1.73
CA VAL A 61 1.40 17.66 -0.96
C VAL A 61 2.38 18.67 -1.56
N GLN A 62 2.57 18.66 -2.88
CA GLN A 62 3.46 19.63 -3.55
C GLN A 62 3.04 21.09 -3.31
N GLN A 63 1.73 21.35 -3.21
CA GLN A 63 1.21 22.69 -2.96
C GLN A 63 1.27 23.10 -1.48
N VAL A 64 0.93 22.17 -0.58
CA VAL A 64 0.83 22.46 0.87
C VAL A 64 2.19 22.36 1.57
N PHE A 65 2.97 21.33 1.25
CA PHE A 65 4.25 20.98 1.86
C PHE A 65 5.38 20.97 0.81
N PRO A 66 5.80 22.13 0.29
CA PRO A 66 6.65 22.22 -0.91
C PRO A 66 8.07 21.66 -0.71
N LYS A 67 8.52 21.46 0.52
CA LYS A 67 9.84 20.89 0.85
C LYS A 67 9.79 19.40 1.21
N ALA A 68 8.60 18.82 1.33
CA ALA A 68 8.46 17.45 1.77
C ALA A 68 8.74 16.46 0.64
N VAL A 69 9.43 15.37 0.96
CA VAL A 69 9.54 14.20 0.11
C VAL A 69 8.23 13.42 0.17
N ILE A 70 7.73 13.03 -1.00
CA ILE A 70 6.51 12.23 -1.10
C ILE A 70 6.91 10.76 -1.03
N VAL A 71 6.39 10.06 -0.02
CA VAL A 71 6.57 8.63 0.16
C VAL A 71 5.23 7.96 -0.15
N TYR A 72 5.24 6.94 -1.00
CA TYR A 72 4.02 6.16 -1.25
C TYR A 72 3.87 5.06 -0.21
N ASP A 73 2.65 4.89 0.29
CA ASP A 73 2.34 3.88 1.29
C ASP A 73 2.67 2.47 0.77
N ARG A 74 3.57 1.80 1.50
CA ARG A 74 4.04 0.44 1.23
C ARG A 74 2.92 -0.60 1.24
N PHE A 75 1.88 -0.42 2.06
CA PHE A 75 0.76 -1.34 2.15
C PHE A 75 0.04 -1.48 0.81
N HIS A 76 -0.18 -0.37 0.11
CA HIS A 76 -0.86 -0.37 -1.18
C HIS A 76 -0.03 -1.09 -2.24
N GLY A 77 1.28 -0.83 -2.29
CA GLY A 77 2.20 -1.57 -3.16
C GLY A 77 2.22 -3.07 -2.86
N THR A 78 2.34 -3.43 -1.59
CA THR A 78 2.35 -4.83 -1.13
C THR A 78 1.04 -5.54 -1.51
N ARG A 79 -0.10 -4.87 -1.30
CA ARG A 79 -1.42 -5.39 -1.68
C ARG A 79 -1.52 -5.63 -3.19
N MET A 80 -1.03 -4.72 -4.02
CA MET A 80 -1.02 -4.90 -5.49
C MET A 80 -0.20 -6.12 -5.92
N VAL A 81 0.99 -6.30 -5.33
CA VAL A 81 1.85 -7.46 -5.60
C VAL A 81 1.18 -8.76 -5.16
N VAL A 82 0.62 -8.79 -3.95
CA VAL A 82 -0.12 -9.96 -3.42
C VAL A 82 -1.31 -10.31 -4.33
N GLU A 83 -2.09 -9.34 -4.79
CA GLU A 83 -3.21 -9.58 -5.72
C GLU A 83 -2.73 -10.11 -7.08
N ALA A 84 -1.57 -9.64 -7.58
CA ALA A 84 -0.98 -10.18 -8.79
C ALA A 84 -0.57 -11.66 -8.63
N VAL A 85 0.05 -12.02 -7.50
CA VAL A 85 0.39 -13.42 -7.17
C VAL A 85 -0.87 -14.27 -7.08
N LYS A 86 -1.93 -13.80 -6.39
CA LYS A 86 -3.23 -14.49 -6.33
C LYS A 86 -3.80 -14.75 -7.72
N LYS A 87 -3.74 -13.75 -8.62
CA LYS A 87 -4.23 -13.89 -10.00
C LYS A 87 -3.44 -14.96 -10.77
N ILE A 88 -2.12 -15.00 -10.61
CA ILE A 88 -1.27 -16.01 -11.24
C ILE A 88 -1.52 -17.40 -10.65
N ALA A 89 -1.68 -17.51 -9.33
CA ALA A 89 -2.02 -18.76 -8.65
C ALA A 89 -3.35 -19.35 -9.18
N LYS A 90 -4.39 -18.50 -9.33
CA LYS A 90 -5.66 -18.89 -9.96
C LYS A 90 -5.49 -19.41 -11.38
N GLN A 91 -4.63 -18.77 -12.17
CA GLN A 91 -4.32 -19.21 -13.55
C GLN A 91 -3.55 -20.54 -13.58
N CYS A 92 -2.82 -20.88 -12.53
CA CYS A 92 -2.09 -22.15 -12.38
C CYS A 92 -2.94 -23.26 -11.72
N GLY A 93 -4.23 -23.03 -11.48
CA GLY A 93 -5.14 -24.04 -10.91
C GLY A 93 -5.41 -23.92 -9.41
N PHE A 94 -4.69 -23.07 -8.68
CA PHE A 94 -4.90 -22.85 -7.25
C PHE A 94 -6.01 -21.80 -7.05
N ARG A 95 -7.26 -22.23 -6.85
CA ARG A 95 -8.43 -21.34 -6.81
C ARG A 95 -8.92 -21.08 -5.39
N LYS A 96 -8.72 -22.02 -4.46
CA LYS A 96 -9.20 -21.90 -3.08
C LYS A 96 -8.20 -21.12 -2.23
N CYS A 97 -8.69 -20.42 -1.20
CA CYS A 97 -7.83 -19.68 -0.28
C CYS A 97 -6.77 -20.58 0.38
N LYS A 98 -7.13 -21.81 0.79
CA LYS A 98 -6.20 -22.78 1.39
C LYS A 98 -5.07 -23.16 0.43
N GLU A 99 -5.37 -23.30 -0.85
CA GLU A 99 -4.40 -23.60 -1.92
C GLU A 99 -3.48 -22.42 -2.24
N GLN A 100 -3.81 -21.23 -1.77
CA GLN A 100 -2.99 -20.03 -1.95
C GLN A 100 -2.24 -19.62 -0.69
N ALA A 101 -2.58 -20.17 0.48
CA ALA A 101 -2.11 -19.68 1.78
C ALA A 101 -0.57 -19.55 1.85
N CYS A 102 0.19 -20.62 1.54
CA CYS A 102 1.66 -20.58 1.57
C CYS A 102 2.27 -19.67 0.48
N LEU A 103 1.56 -19.44 -0.64
CA LEU A 103 2.00 -18.52 -1.70
C LEU A 103 1.87 -17.04 -1.28
N LEU A 104 1.02 -16.74 -0.30
CA LEU A 104 0.70 -15.37 0.12
C LEU A 104 1.36 -14.99 1.44
N LYS A 105 1.65 -15.96 2.31
CA LYS A 105 2.46 -15.75 3.53
C LYS A 105 3.85 -15.25 3.18
N ASN A 106 4.47 -14.49 4.08
CA ASN A 106 5.87 -14.10 3.94
C ASN A 106 6.75 -15.33 4.14
N GLY A 107 7.86 -15.43 3.40
CA GLY A 107 8.74 -16.59 3.50
C GLY A 107 9.25 -16.86 4.94
N VAL A 108 9.47 -15.79 5.70
CA VAL A 108 9.91 -15.84 7.10
C VAL A 108 8.85 -16.38 8.07
N ASP A 109 7.58 -16.34 7.68
CA ASP A 109 6.44 -16.76 8.52
C ASP A 109 5.97 -18.19 8.18
N LEU A 110 6.65 -18.89 7.27
CA LEU A 110 6.32 -20.25 6.85
C LEU A 110 6.93 -21.27 7.80
N SER A 111 6.13 -22.26 8.21
CA SER A 111 6.66 -23.46 8.86
C SER A 111 7.46 -24.32 7.87
N ILE A 112 8.24 -25.28 8.37
CA ILE A 112 9.00 -26.24 7.54
C ILE A 112 8.05 -26.99 6.59
N GLU A 113 6.90 -27.46 7.10
CA GLU A 113 5.87 -28.15 6.31
C GLU A 113 5.31 -27.24 5.19
N GLU A 114 5.06 -25.97 5.50
CA GLU A 114 4.55 -25.01 4.52
C GLU A 114 5.60 -24.63 3.47
N GLN A 115 6.89 -24.66 3.81
CA GLN A 115 7.99 -24.45 2.87
C GLN A 115 8.09 -25.61 1.86
N GLU A 116 7.98 -26.86 2.32
CA GLU A 116 7.96 -28.04 1.44
C GLU A 116 6.75 -28.03 0.49
N GLU A 117 5.58 -27.68 1.04
CA GLU A 117 4.36 -27.52 0.24
C GLU A 117 4.51 -26.39 -0.79
N LEU A 118 5.07 -25.25 -0.38
CA LEU A 118 5.35 -24.14 -1.27
C LEU A 118 6.24 -24.58 -2.42
N GLU A 119 7.38 -25.22 -2.17
CA GLU A 119 8.29 -25.67 -3.23
C GLU A 119 7.62 -26.65 -4.19
N THR A 120 6.79 -27.56 -3.67
CA THR A 120 5.99 -28.47 -4.49
C THR A 120 5.06 -27.71 -5.42
N ARG A 121 4.38 -26.66 -4.93
CA ARG A 121 3.50 -25.80 -5.74
C ARG A 121 4.29 -24.98 -6.76
N LEU A 122 5.45 -24.42 -6.38
CA LEU A 122 6.28 -23.61 -7.28
C LEU A 122 6.91 -24.44 -8.42
N LYS A 123 7.14 -25.74 -8.23
CA LYS A 123 7.58 -26.67 -9.29
C LYS A 123 6.57 -26.81 -10.43
N SER A 124 5.27 -26.62 -10.15
CA SER A 124 4.21 -26.76 -11.17
C SER A 124 4.26 -25.70 -12.27
N SER A 125 4.81 -24.51 -11.99
CA SER A 125 4.78 -23.38 -12.91
C SER A 125 5.94 -22.43 -12.68
N ARG A 126 6.79 -22.29 -13.71
CA ARG A 126 7.88 -21.29 -13.74
C ARG A 126 7.37 -19.86 -13.52
N ARG A 127 6.16 -19.56 -14.01
CA ARG A 127 5.55 -18.23 -13.87
C ARG A 127 5.15 -17.96 -12.42
N LEU A 128 4.60 -18.96 -11.73
CA LEU A 128 4.25 -18.86 -10.32
C LEU A 128 5.51 -18.70 -9.45
N ARG A 129 6.57 -19.46 -9.74
CA ARG A 129 7.88 -19.31 -9.08
C ARG A 129 8.44 -17.89 -9.17
N LYS A 130 8.47 -17.30 -10.37
CA LYS A 130 8.91 -15.91 -10.55
C LYS A 130 8.02 -14.92 -9.80
N ALA A 131 6.71 -15.11 -9.85
CA ALA A 131 5.78 -14.22 -9.15
C ALA A 131 5.98 -14.23 -7.64
N TYR A 132 6.21 -15.41 -7.04
CA TYR A 132 6.54 -15.52 -5.62
C TYR A 132 7.87 -14.86 -5.28
N ALA A 133 8.91 -15.07 -6.10
CA ALA A 133 10.22 -14.43 -5.91
C ALA A 133 10.11 -12.89 -5.91
N TYR A 134 9.39 -12.32 -6.87
CA TYR A 134 9.16 -10.87 -6.91
C TYR A 134 8.35 -10.34 -5.73
N LYS A 135 7.45 -11.15 -5.16
CA LYS A 135 6.74 -10.79 -3.92
C LYS A 135 7.70 -10.67 -2.74
N GLU A 136 8.61 -11.63 -2.58
CA GLU A 136 9.61 -11.58 -1.51
C GLU A 136 10.65 -10.49 -1.73
N GLU A 137 11.05 -10.24 -2.97
CA GLU A 137 11.94 -9.12 -3.33
C GLU A 137 11.28 -7.77 -2.98
N PHE A 138 10.02 -7.55 -3.36
CA PHE A 138 9.28 -6.34 -3.00
C PHE A 138 9.10 -6.19 -1.48
N ARG A 139 9.01 -7.30 -0.74
CA ARG A 139 9.00 -7.30 0.73
C ARG A 139 10.35 -6.90 1.34
N SER A 140 11.45 -7.08 0.62
CA SER A 140 12.79 -6.72 1.13
C SER A 140 13.19 -5.26 0.91
N ILE A 141 12.46 -4.55 0.05
CA ILE A 141 12.53 -3.08 -0.11
C ILE A 141 11.91 -2.42 1.12
#